data_AF-A0A026VRN6-F1
#
_entry.id   AF-A0A026VRN6-F1
#
_cell.length_a   1.000
_cell.length_b   1.000
_cell.length_c   1.000
_cell.angle_alpha   90.00
_cell.angle_beta   90.00
_cell.angle_gamma   90.00
#
_symmetry.space_group_name_H-M   'P 1'
#
loop_
_entity.id
_entity.type
_entity.pdbx_description
1 polymer ?
#
loop_
_entity_poly.entity_id
_entity_poly.type
_entity_poly.pdbx_seq_one_letter_code
_entity_poly.pdbx_strand_id
1 'polypeptide(L)'
;MTFNSSRCYGLPKMHKPGYLLCIIVSAISSPTYNVAHFLHKILKDSIPQPKSYVHEVLGVFNNYHPRLKFTCEFENDNHINFLDTIVIRDGNVLITNWFRKATFFGRYINYLSNHPDNHKI
;
A
#
# COMPACT_ATOMS: atom_id res chain seq x y z
N MET A 1 0.88 -5.74 33.33
CA MET A 1 1.27 -5.26 32.00
C MET A 1 1.21 -6.43 31.04
N THR A 2 0.13 -6.56 30.28
CA THR A 2 0.02 -7.58 29.22
C THR A 2 0.65 -6.99 27.95
N PHE A 3 1.89 -7.39 27.67
CA PHE A 3 2.51 -7.10 26.38
C PHE A 3 1.78 -7.92 25.32
N ASN A 4 0.87 -7.30 24.57
CA ASN A 4 0.28 -7.96 23.41
C ASN A 4 1.34 -7.97 22.30
N SER A 5 1.90 -9.14 22.04
CA SER A 5 2.81 -9.35 20.90
C SER A 5 2.10 -8.92 19.61
N SER A 6 2.78 -8.09 18.81
CA SER A 6 2.29 -7.67 17.50
C SER A 6 1.94 -8.89 16.66
N ARG A 7 0.68 -8.99 16.20
CA ARG A 7 0.25 -10.10 15.34
C ARG A 7 0.89 -9.93 13.97
N CYS A 8 1.69 -10.90 13.56
CA CYS A 8 2.20 -10.97 12.19
C CYS A 8 1.42 -12.00 11.37
N TYR A 9 1.15 -11.68 10.12
CA TYR A 9 0.63 -12.63 9.14
C TYR A 9 1.36 -12.45 7.81
N GLY A 10 1.54 -13.54 7.07
CA GLY A 10 2.25 -13.53 5.80
C GLY A 10 1.28 -13.62 4.62
N LEU A 11 1.37 -12.69 3.67
CA LEU A 11 0.69 -12.81 2.38
C LEU A 11 1.62 -13.48 1.36
N PRO A 12 1.19 -14.53 0.63
CA PRO A 12 2.02 -15.17 -0.38
C PRO A 12 2.49 -14.18 -1.45
N LYS A 13 3.79 -14.20 -1.78
CA LYS A 13 4.36 -13.29 -2.78
C LYS A 13 4.73 -14.05 -4.05
N MET A 14 3.74 -14.23 -4.92
CA MET A 14 3.85 -14.99 -6.18
C MET A 14 4.80 -14.40 -7.24
N HIS A 15 5.27 -13.17 -7.08
CA HIS A 15 6.01 -12.43 -8.12
C HIS A 15 7.52 -12.27 -7.89
N LYS A 16 8.07 -12.72 -6.74
CA LYS A 16 9.51 -12.58 -6.44
C LYS A 16 10.13 -13.95 -6.14
N PRO A 17 10.98 -14.50 -7.05
CA PRO A 17 11.65 -15.77 -6.78
C PRO A 17 12.53 -15.65 -5.52
N GLY A 18 12.44 -16.64 -4.63
CA GLY A 18 13.18 -16.66 -3.36
C GLY A 18 12.50 -15.96 -2.17
N TYR A 19 11.37 -15.27 -2.37
CA TYR A 19 10.62 -14.61 -1.29
C TYR A 19 9.19 -15.12 -1.25
N LEU A 20 8.92 -16.15 -0.44
CA LEU A 20 7.61 -16.80 -0.39
C LEU A 20 6.48 -15.94 0.20
N LEU A 21 6.79 -15.06 1.17
CA LEU A 21 5.80 -14.35 1.98
C LEU A 21 6.15 -12.87 2.14
N CYS A 22 5.13 -12.02 2.08
CA CYS A 22 5.16 -10.65 2.55
C CYS A 22 4.66 -10.65 4.01
N ILE A 23 5.58 -10.54 4.97
CA ILE A 23 5.20 -10.45 6.38
C ILE A 23 4.59 -9.07 6.63
N ILE A 24 3.34 -9.05 7.09
CA ILE A 24 2.64 -7.86 7.58
C ILE A 24 2.58 -7.97 9.09
N VAL A 25 3.08 -6.96 9.78
CA VAL A 25 3.03 -6.87 11.24
C VAL A 25 1.95 -5.86 11.62
N SER A 26 0.91 -6.32 12.29
CA SER A 26 -0.08 -5.44 12.92
C SER A 26 0.53 -4.84 14.18
N ALA A 27 0.84 -3.54 14.12
CA ALA A 27 1.44 -2.80 15.23
C ALA A 27 0.40 -2.24 16.22
N ILE A 28 -0.89 -2.54 16.05
CA ILE A 28 -1.96 -2.10 16.95
C ILE A 28 -1.68 -2.71 18.33
N SER A 29 -1.54 -1.86 19.36
CA SER A 29 -1.15 -2.23 20.74
C SER A 29 0.25 -2.84 20.92
N SER A 30 1.13 -2.71 19.92
CA SER A 30 2.50 -3.23 20.01
C SER A 30 3.43 -2.29 20.80
N PRO A 31 4.61 -2.77 21.26
CA PRO A 31 5.61 -1.93 21.95
C PRO A 31 6.09 -0.74 21.11
N THR A 32 6.02 -0.83 19.78
CA THR A 32 6.43 0.24 18.86
C THR A 32 5.32 1.23 18.55
N TYR A 33 4.08 1.00 19.03
CA TYR A 33 2.94 1.88 18.79
C TYR A 33 3.21 3.33 19.22
N ASN A 34 3.82 3.52 20.39
CA ASN A 34 4.14 4.85 20.91
C ASN A 34 5.15 5.61 20.02
N VAL A 35 6.11 4.88 19.43
CA VAL A 35 7.09 5.46 18.49
C VAL A 35 6.41 5.84 17.18
N ALA A 36 5.56 4.97 16.63
CA ALA A 36 4.78 5.26 15.44
C ALA A 36 3.83 6.46 15.66
N HIS A 37 3.19 6.52 16.83
CA HIS A 37 2.33 7.63 17.23
C HIS A 37 3.11 8.94 17.39
N PHE A 38 4.31 8.89 17.96
CA PHE A 38 5.20 10.06 18.07
C PHE A 38 5.61 10.58 16.70
N LEU A 39 6.01 9.71 15.77
CA LEU A 39 6.30 10.08 14.39
C LEU A 39 5.08 10.66 13.69
N HIS A 40 3.90 10.05 13.86
CA HIS A 40 2.65 10.59 13.32
C HIS A 40 2.37 12.00 13.83
N LYS A 41 2.60 12.25 15.12
CA LYS A 41 2.45 13.57 15.73
C LYS A 41 3.42 14.59 15.14
N ILE A 42 4.71 14.25 15.03
CA ILE A 42 5.70 15.13 14.39
C ILE A 42 5.29 15.46 12.95
N LEU A 43 4.87 14.45 12.18
CA LEU A 43 4.45 14.66 10.79
C LEU A 43 3.22 15.56 10.70
N LYS A 44 2.24 15.35 11.58
CA LYS A 44 1.03 16.19 11.63
C LYS A 44 1.33 17.64 12.01
N ASP A 45 2.26 17.85 12.94
CA ASP A 45 2.61 19.18 13.44
C ASP A 45 3.59 19.92 12.50
N SER A 46 4.44 19.18 11.77
CA SER A 46 5.44 19.75 10.86
C SER A 46 4.89 20.04 9.46
N ILE A 47 3.76 19.44 9.10
CA ILE A 47 3.17 19.59 7.77
C ILE A 47 1.89 20.43 7.90
N PRO A 48 1.83 21.64 7.31
CA PRO A 48 0.60 22.42 7.28
C PRO A 48 -0.49 21.62 6.55
N GLN A 49 -1.70 21.56 7.14
CA GLN A 49 -2.82 20.83 6.52
C GLN A 49 -3.21 21.50 5.18
N PRO A 50 -2.93 20.87 4.03
CA PRO A 50 -3.18 21.47 2.74
C PRO A 50 -4.62 21.20 2.31
N LYS A 51 -5.34 22.24 1.91
CA LYS A 51 -6.76 22.14 1.51
C LYS A 51 -6.96 21.36 0.19
N SER A 52 -5.98 21.38 -0.72
CA SER A 52 -5.98 20.59 -1.96
C SER A 52 -4.75 20.97 -2.80
N TYR A 53 -3.55 20.47 -2.46
CA TYR A 53 -2.38 20.67 -3.32
C TYR A 53 -1.40 19.51 -3.13
N VAL A 54 -1.74 18.36 -3.73
CA VAL A 54 -0.90 17.16 -3.71
C VAL A 54 0.53 17.47 -4.18
N HIS A 55 0.71 18.40 -5.12
CA HIS A 55 2.02 18.87 -5.58
C HIS A 55 2.81 19.64 -4.51
N GLU A 56 2.17 20.49 -3.71
CA GLU A 56 2.85 21.26 -2.65
C GLU A 56 3.31 20.31 -1.54
N VAL A 57 2.45 19.39 -1.15
CA VAL A 57 2.78 18.31 -0.21
C VAL A 57 3.98 17.53 -0.74
N LEU A 58 3.91 17.04 -1.99
CA LEU A 58 5.00 16.30 -2.61
C LEU A 58 6.31 17.09 -2.60
N GLY A 59 6.26 18.40 -2.82
CA GLY A 59 7.40 19.32 -2.71
C GLY A 59 7.99 19.36 -1.29
N VAL A 60 7.16 19.58 -0.27
CA VAL A 60 7.60 19.58 1.14
C VAL A 60 8.27 18.26 1.51
N PHE A 61 7.65 17.13 1.16
CA PHE A 61 8.19 15.80 1.44
C PHE A 61 9.53 15.55 0.73
N ASN A 62 9.64 15.97 -0.54
CA ASN A 62 10.87 15.79 -1.32
C ASN A 62 12.00 16.74 -0.91
N ASN A 63 11.70 17.84 -0.23
CA ASN A 63 12.69 18.77 0.32
C ASN A 63 13.27 18.30 1.67
N TYR A 64 12.63 17.36 2.36
CA TYR A 64 13.07 16.93 3.69
C TYR A 64 14.41 16.19 3.69
N HIS A 65 14.68 15.33 2.70
CA HIS A 65 15.93 14.57 2.66
C HIS A 65 16.42 14.31 1.22
N PRO A 66 17.72 14.49 0.91
CA PRO A 66 18.24 14.35 -0.44
C PRO A 66 18.11 12.95 -1.04
N ARG A 67 18.14 11.90 -0.20
CA ARG A 67 18.06 10.49 -0.65
C ARG A 67 16.65 9.88 -0.61
N LEU A 68 15.70 10.52 0.06
CA LEU A 68 14.33 10.00 0.20
C LEU A 68 13.42 10.83 -0.69
N LYS A 69 12.99 10.25 -1.81
CA LYS A 69 12.08 10.91 -2.75
C LYS A 69 10.76 10.17 -2.80
N PHE A 70 9.69 10.93 -2.65
CA PHE A 70 8.31 10.51 -2.77
C PHE A 70 7.82 10.80 -4.18
N THR A 71 6.89 9.99 -4.65
CA THR A 71 6.22 10.11 -5.94
C THR A 71 4.72 10.10 -5.71
N CYS A 72 3.96 10.80 -6.54
CA CYS A 72 2.51 10.73 -6.55
C CYS A 72 2.04 10.37 -7.96
N GLU A 73 1.05 9.49 -8.05
CA GLU A 73 0.34 9.20 -9.29
C GLU A 73 -0.91 10.10 -9.35
N PHE A 74 -1.23 10.56 -10.56
CA PHE A 74 -2.39 11.40 -10.83
C PHE A 74 -3.35 10.67 -11.75
N GLU A 75 -4.62 11.03 -11.67
CA GLU A 75 -5.64 10.55 -12.59
C GLU A 75 -5.28 10.98 -14.02
N ASN A 76 -5.25 10.01 -14.94
CA ASN A 76 -4.99 10.22 -16.35
C ASN A 76 -6.17 9.65 -17.15
N ASP A 77 -6.71 10.45 -18.08
CA ASP A 77 -7.87 10.08 -18.90
C ASP A 77 -9.09 9.58 -18.08
N ASN A 78 -9.35 10.15 -16.90
CA ASN A 78 -10.37 9.72 -15.93
C ASN A 78 -10.12 8.35 -15.27
N HIS A 79 -8.89 7.83 -15.35
CA HIS A 79 -8.49 6.56 -14.76
C HIS A 79 -7.33 6.78 -13.78
N ILE A 80 -7.35 6.10 -12.65
CA ILE A 80 -6.23 6.07 -11.70
C ILE A 80 -6.03 4.66 -11.16
N ASN A 81 -4.78 4.22 -11.08
CA ASN A 81 -4.45 2.94 -10.49
C ASN A 81 -4.46 3.07 -8.96
N PHE A 82 -5.20 2.19 -8.30
CA PHE A 82 -5.25 2.11 -6.85
C PHE A 82 -5.22 0.64 -6.41
N LEU A 83 -4.10 0.25 -5.79
CA LEU A 83 -3.83 -1.15 -5.40
C LEU A 83 -3.92 -2.10 -6.61
N ASP A 84 -4.80 -3.10 -6.55
CA ASP A 84 -5.04 -4.10 -7.60
C ASP A 84 -6.19 -3.70 -8.54
N THR A 85 -6.61 -2.44 -8.50
CA THR A 85 -7.78 -1.92 -9.23
C THR A 85 -7.42 -0.66 -10.02
N ILE A 86 -8.02 -0.50 -11.20
CA ILE A 86 -8.10 0.76 -11.93
C ILE A 86 -9.44 1.39 -11.56
N VAL A 87 -9.42 2.56 -10.96
CA VAL A 87 -10.61 3.37 -10.69
C VAL A 87 -10.86 4.27 -11.88
N ILE A 88 -12.05 4.17 -12.46
CA ILE A 88 -12.47 4.89 -13.67
C ILE A 88 -13.64 5.78 -13.29
N ARG A 89 -13.56 7.08 -13.62
CA ARG A 89 -14.66 8.02 -13.42
C ARG A 89 -15.48 8.13 -14.70
N ASP A 90 -16.76 7.77 -14.59
CA ASP A 90 -17.76 7.96 -15.65
C ASP A 90 -18.90 8.84 -15.12
N GLY A 91 -18.79 10.15 -15.37
CA GLY A 91 -19.69 11.15 -14.80
C GLY A 91 -19.66 11.15 -13.26
N ASN A 92 -20.78 10.78 -12.64
CA ASN A 92 -20.93 10.68 -11.19
C ASN A 92 -20.75 9.25 -10.65
N VAL A 93 -20.36 8.30 -11.50
CA VAL A 93 -20.16 6.90 -11.12
C VAL A 93 -18.68 6.56 -11.13
N LEU A 94 -18.25 5.75 -10.16
CA LEU A 94 -16.93 5.14 -10.14
C LEU A 94 -17.04 3.69 -10.59
N ILE A 95 -16.36 3.35 -11.68
CA ILE A 95 -16.24 2.00 -12.21
C ILE A 95 -14.87 1.47 -11.82
N THR A 96 -14.79 0.24 -11.33
CA THR A 96 -13.54 -0.40 -10.93
C THR A 96 -13.21 -1.56 -11.87
N ASN A 97 -12.01 -1.58 -12.43
CA ASN A 97 -11.50 -2.70 -13.23
C ASN A 97 -10.23 -3.28 -12.59
N TRP A 98 -9.83 -4.50 -12.95
CA TRP A 98 -8.64 -5.15 -12.39
C TRP A 98 -7.34 -4.54 -12.96
N PHE A 99 -6.47 -4.01 -12.10
CA PHE A 99 -5.15 -3.53 -12.50
C PHE A 99 -4.08 -4.62 -12.32
N ARG A 100 -3.21 -4.78 -13.32
CA ARG A 100 -2.01 -5.64 -13.22
C ARG A 100 -0.79 -4.80 -13.47
N LYS A 101 0.15 -4.81 -12.52
CA LYS A 101 1.47 -4.21 -12.75
C LYS A 101 2.15 -4.90 -13.94
N ALA A 102 2.93 -4.15 -14.72
CA ALA A 102 3.70 -4.69 -15.84
C ALA A 102 4.65 -5.85 -15.44
N THR A 103 4.99 -5.95 -14.15
CA THR A 103 5.77 -7.06 -13.57
C THR A 103 4.95 -8.33 -13.30
N PHE A 104 3.67 -8.39 -13.67
CA PHE A 104 2.82 -9.56 -13.46
C PHE A 104 3.17 -10.66 -14.47
N PHE A 105 3.77 -11.75 -13.97
CA PHE A 105 4.22 -12.88 -14.79
C PHE A 105 3.11 -13.86 -15.21
N GLY A 106 1.83 -13.62 -14.89
CA GLY A 106 0.75 -14.55 -15.26
C GLY A 106 0.83 -15.93 -14.58
N ARG A 107 1.66 -16.08 -13.55
CA ARG A 107 1.86 -17.35 -12.85
C ARG A 107 0.76 -17.56 -11.82
N TYR A 108 -0.17 -18.46 -12.14
CA TYR A 108 -1.20 -18.91 -11.22
C TYR A 108 -0.79 -20.20 -10.50
N ILE A 109 -1.48 -20.49 -9.41
CA ILE A 109 -1.30 -21.73 -8.65
C ILE A 109 -1.97 -22.86 -9.46
N ASN A 110 -1.32 -24.03 -9.58
CA ASN A 110 -1.93 -25.17 -10.24
C ASN A 110 -3.25 -25.54 -9.53
N TYR A 111 -4.36 -25.66 -10.26
CA TYR A 111 -5.66 -26.01 -9.71
C TYR A 111 -5.64 -27.33 -8.91
N LEU A 112 -4.82 -28.29 -9.34
CA LEU A 112 -4.67 -29.59 -8.67
C LEU A 112 -3.73 -29.55 -7.45
N SER A 113 -3.16 -28.39 -7.11
CA SER A 113 -2.32 -28.26 -5.91
C SER A 113 -3.14 -28.39 -4.63
N ASN A 114 -2.49 -28.76 -3.52
CA ASN A 114 -3.12 -28.94 -2.21
C ASN A 114 -3.46 -27.61 -1.50
N HIS A 115 -3.64 -26.52 -2.24
CA HIS A 115 -4.07 -25.23 -1.69
C HIS A 115 -5.59 -25.20 -1.50
N PRO A 116 -6.12 -24.38 -0.57
CA PRO A 116 -7.56 -24.25 -0.38
C PRO A 116 -8.21 -23.60 -1.62
N ASP A 117 -9.43 -24.02 -1.94
CA ASP A 117 -10.06 -23.68 -3.22
C ASP A 117 -10.38 -22.20 -3.39
N ASN A 118 -10.48 -21.45 -2.30
CA ASN A 118 -10.64 -19.99 -2.32
C ASN A 118 -9.43 -19.21 -2.87
N HIS A 119 -8.27 -19.85 -3.06
CA HIS A 119 -7.08 -19.25 -3.66
C HIS A 119 -6.80 -19.76 -5.08
N LYS A 120 -7.62 -20.70 -5.58
CA LYS A 120 -7.52 -21.23 -6.94
C LYS A 120 -8.43 -20.41 -7.84
N ILE A 121 -7.94 -20.09 -9.03
CA ILE A 121 -8.68 -19.41 -10.09
C ILE A 121 -9.02 -20.44 -11.15
#